data_AF-A0A1E3XB70-F1
#
_entry.id   AF-A0A1E3XB70-F1
#
_cell.length_a   1.000
_cell.length_b   1.000
_cell.length_c   1.000
_cell.angle_alpha   90.00
_cell.angle_beta   90.00
_cell.angle_gamma   90.00
#
_symmetry.space_group_name_H-M   'P 1'
#
loop_
_entity.id
_entity.type
_entity.pdbx_description
1 polymer ?
#
loop_
_entity_poly.entity_id
_entity_poly.type
_entity_poly.pdbx_seq_one_letter_code
_entity_poly.pdbx_strand_id
1 'polypeptide(L)'
;MGIFINKKVCNGCGKLKEALCERICPGDLLFRNEMHKADIRTQADCWTCGACVKACPVQAIDLRLPSQILESNVSMRARCKKQHTIWEIRKGNSIKEEFVVPATTGKGE
;
A
#
# COMPACT_ATOMS: atom_id res chain seq x y z
N MET A 1 0.65 13.99 -0.53
CA MET A 1 1.37 12.76 -0.14
C MET A 1 0.41 11.85 0.61
N GLY A 2 0.64 10.54 0.62
CA GLY A 2 -0.25 9.59 1.27
C GLY A 2 -0.43 8.33 0.44
N ILE A 3 -1.62 7.74 0.51
CA ILE A 3 -1.96 6.52 -0.23
C ILE A 3 -3.14 6.74 -1.17
N PHE A 4 -3.13 6.08 -2.32
CA PHE A 4 -4.16 6.20 -3.35
C PHE A 4 -4.71 4.82 -3.66
N ILE A 5 -6.03 4.66 -3.50
CA ILE A 5 -6.69 3.36 -3.60
C ILE A 5 -7.38 3.24 -4.96
N ASN A 6 -6.96 2.29 -5.78
CA ASN A 6 -7.64 1.93 -7.01
C ASN A 6 -8.90 1.12 -6.69
N LYS A 7 -10.06 1.79 -6.72
CA LYS A 7 -11.37 1.20 -6.41
C LYS A 7 -11.80 0.09 -7.39
N LYS A 8 -11.25 0.08 -8.62
CA LYS A 8 -11.51 -1.00 -9.60
C LYS A 8 -10.79 -2.30 -9.24
N VAL A 9 -9.62 -2.20 -8.62
CA VAL A 9 -8.80 -3.36 -8.20
C VAL A 9 -9.15 -3.80 -6.78
N CYS A 10 -9.48 -2.86 -5.89
CA CYS A 10 -9.86 -3.16 -4.53
C CYS A 10 -11.09 -4.09 -4.51
N ASN A 11 -11.00 -5.21 -3.79
CA ASN A 11 -12.08 -6.20 -3.64
C ASN A 11 -12.70 -6.20 -2.23
N GLY A 12 -12.43 -5.18 -1.41
CA GLY A 12 -12.95 -5.07 -0.05
C GLY A 12 -12.47 -6.14 0.92
N CYS A 13 -11.41 -6.88 0.58
CA CYS A 13 -10.98 -8.08 1.30
C CYS A 13 -12.09 -9.15 1.44
N GLY A 14 -13.06 -9.16 0.52
CA GLY A 14 -14.14 -10.16 0.48
C GLY A 14 -14.91 -10.27 1.79
N LYS A 15 -14.97 -11.47 2.35
CA LYS A 15 -15.74 -11.81 3.57
C LYS A 15 -14.97 -11.62 4.88
N LEU A 16 -13.75 -11.07 4.84
CA LEU A 16 -13.00 -10.83 6.07
C LEU A 16 -13.76 -9.86 6.98
N LYS A 17 -13.77 -10.13 8.30
CA LYS A 17 -14.42 -9.28 9.29
C LYS A 17 -13.90 -7.84 9.24
N GLU A 18 -12.60 -7.69 9.02
CA GLU A 18 -11.89 -6.43 8.87
C GLU A 18 -10.97 -6.54 7.64
N ALA A 19 -10.85 -5.48 6.83
CA ALA A 19 -9.94 -5.50 5.71
C ALA A 19 -8.48 -5.37 6.20
N LEU A 20 -7.55 -6.04 5.52
CA LEU A 20 -6.15 -6.09 5.94
C LEU A 20 -5.50 -4.70 6.04
N CYS A 21 -5.91 -3.76 5.19
CA CYS A 21 -5.45 -2.39 5.21
C CYS A 21 -5.98 -1.57 6.40
N GLU A 22 -7.17 -1.90 6.91
CA GLU A 22 -7.76 -1.28 8.12
C GLU A 22 -6.94 -1.74 9.33
N ARG A 23 -6.88 -3.07 9.52
CA ARG A 23 -6.21 -3.73 10.64
C ARG A 23 -4.75 -3.33 10.83
N ILE A 24 -4.02 -3.07 9.75
CA ILE A 24 -2.59 -2.75 9.79
C ILE A 24 -2.31 -1.25 9.87
N CYS A 25 -3.31 -0.38 9.69
CA CYS A 25 -3.09 1.06 9.68
C CYS A 25 -2.80 1.55 11.11
N PRO A 26 -1.58 2.03 11.42
CA PRO A 26 -1.27 2.46 12.77
C PRO A 26 -2.02 3.74 13.18
N GLY A 27 -2.53 4.51 12.20
CA GLY A 27 -3.27 5.74 12.43
C GLY A 27 -4.80 5.59 12.37
N ASP A 28 -5.33 4.36 12.26
CA ASP A 28 -6.79 4.11 12.14
C ASP A 28 -7.49 4.91 11.01
N LEU A 29 -6.77 5.16 9.91
CA LEU A 29 -7.24 6.01 8.83
C LEU A 29 -8.01 5.23 7.75
N LEU A 30 -7.77 3.92 7.64
CA LEU A 30 -8.32 3.07 6.58
C LEU A 30 -9.60 2.41 7.07
N PHE A 31 -10.64 2.45 6.24
CA PHE A 31 -11.93 1.81 6.51
C PHE A 31 -12.58 1.32 5.22
N ARG A 32 -13.57 0.44 5.31
CA ARG A 32 -14.41 0.02 4.19
C ARG A 32 -15.61 0.93 4.12
N ASN A 33 -15.79 1.55 2.97
CA ASN A 33 -16.96 2.34 2.67
C ASN A 33 -18.17 1.45 2.33
N GLU A 34 -19.32 2.07 2.10
CA GLU A 34 -20.59 1.42 1.80
C GLU A 34 -20.55 0.56 0.52
N MET A 35 -19.63 0.84 -0.40
CA MET A 35 -19.42 0.05 -1.63
C MET A 35 -18.51 -1.17 -1.40
N HIS A 36 -18.22 -1.52 -0.15
CA HIS A 36 -17.22 -2.53 0.23
C HIS A 36 -15.85 -2.28 -0.41
N LYS A 37 -15.43 -1.02 -0.52
CA LYS A 37 -14.07 -0.65 -0.98
C LYS A 37 -13.31 0.02 0.15
N ALA A 38 -12.01 -0.21 0.19
CA ALA A 38 -11.14 0.51 1.13
C ALA A 38 -11.12 2.00 0.78
N ASP A 39 -11.23 2.85 1.79
CA ASP A 39 -11.13 4.30 1.73
C ASP A 39 -10.27 4.83 2.88
N ILE A 40 -9.88 6.10 2.79
CA ILE A 40 -9.08 6.78 3.80
C ILE A 40 -9.82 8.00 4.34
N ARG A 41 -9.88 8.14 5.66
CA ARG A 41 -10.59 9.24 6.34
C ARG A 41 -9.97 10.60 6.03
N THR A 42 -8.65 10.67 6.06
CA THR A 42 -7.90 11.90 5.82
C THR A 42 -6.50 11.57 5.31
N GLN A 43 -6.11 12.22 4.22
CA GLN A 43 -4.76 12.08 3.66
C GLN A 43 -3.72 12.84 4.48
N ALA A 44 -4.13 13.91 5.17
CA ALA A 44 -3.21 14.78 5.91
C ALA A 44 -2.54 14.02 7.08
N ASP A 45 -3.26 13.10 7.70
CA ASP A 45 -2.75 12.34 8.85
C ASP A 45 -2.00 11.07 8.41
N CYS A 46 -1.94 10.79 7.10
CA CYS A 46 -1.26 9.62 6.58
C CYS A 46 0.26 9.78 6.65
N TRP A 47 0.91 8.98 7.51
CA TRP A 47 2.37 9.02 7.68
C TRP A 47 3.16 8.39 6.53
N THR A 48 2.52 7.93 5.47
CA THR A 48 3.19 7.28 4.33
C THR A 48 4.07 6.07 4.69
N CYS A 49 3.77 5.37 5.80
CA CYS A 49 4.59 4.26 6.29
C CYS A 49 4.61 3.00 5.39
N GLY A 50 3.69 2.92 4.41
CA GLY A 50 3.61 1.81 3.46
C GLY A 50 3.04 0.49 4.04
N ALA A 51 2.57 0.47 5.29
CA ALA A 51 2.05 -0.75 5.92
C ALA A 51 0.82 -1.32 5.18
N CYS A 52 -0.17 -0.47 4.87
CA CYS A 52 -1.36 -0.89 4.11
C CYS A 52 -1.03 -1.30 2.67
N VAL A 53 -0.02 -0.66 2.06
CA VAL A 53 0.46 -0.99 0.71
C VAL A 53 1.05 -2.40 0.67
N LYS A 54 1.87 -2.76 1.66
CA LYS A 54 2.42 -4.11 1.84
C LYS A 54 1.33 -5.16 2.14
N ALA A 55 0.34 -4.78 2.95
CA ALA A 55 -0.69 -5.70 3.42
C ALA A 55 -1.78 -5.98 2.37
N CYS A 56 -1.94 -5.14 1.34
CA CYS A 56 -3.00 -5.29 0.34
C CYS A 56 -2.67 -6.45 -0.64
N PRO A 57 -3.38 -7.60 -0.60
CA PRO A 57 -3.02 -8.77 -1.39
C PRO A 57 -3.30 -8.59 -2.88
N VAL A 58 -4.28 -7.76 -3.22
CA VAL A 58 -4.66 -7.43 -4.61
C VAL A 58 -3.93 -6.20 -5.14
N GLN A 59 -2.99 -5.63 -4.38
CA GLN A 59 -2.17 -4.48 -4.78
C GLN A 59 -2.99 -3.26 -5.25
N ALA A 60 -4.11 -2.99 -4.57
CA ALA A 60 -4.99 -1.87 -4.90
C ALA A 60 -4.52 -0.52 -4.35
N ILE A 61 -3.45 -0.48 -3.56
CA ILE A 61 -3.00 0.72 -2.84
C ILE A 61 -1.63 1.15 -3.37
N ASP A 62 -1.57 2.38 -3.86
CA ASP A 62 -0.35 3.06 -4.30
C ASP A 62 0.13 4.03 -3.22
N LEU A 63 1.43 4.02 -2.90
CA LEU A 63 2.05 5.03 -2.05
C LEU A 63 2.56 6.18 -2.91
N ARG A 64 2.27 7.44 -2.55
CA ARG A 64 2.84 8.62 -3.20
C ARG A 64 3.49 9.53 -2.17
N LEU A 65 4.77 9.83 -2.41
CA LEU A 65 5.59 10.71 -1.59
C LEU A 65 5.46 12.17 -2.05
N PRO A 66 5.95 13.14 -1.25
CA PRO A 66 6.05 14.54 -1.68
C PRO A 66 6.86 14.70 -2.97
N SER A 67 6.57 15.77 -3.71
CA SER A 67 7.23 16.08 -4.99
C SER A 67 8.73 16.36 -4.86
N GLN A 68 9.19 16.66 -3.65
CA GLN A 68 10.60 16.80 -3.30
C GLN A 68 11.36 15.46 -3.35
N ILE A 69 10.66 14.32 -3.28
CA ILE A 69 11.27 12.98 -3.29
C ILE A 69 10.92 12.23 -4.58
N LEU A 70 9.67 12.29 -5.06
CA LEU A 70 9.22 11.59 -6.27
C LEU A 70 8.40 12.53 -7.16
N GLU A 71 8.54 12.41 -8.49
CA GLU A 71 7.66 13.10 -9.45
C GLU A 71 6.17 12.84 -9.14
N SER A 72 5.31 13.84 -9.33
CA SER A 72 3.89 13.78 -8.94
C SER A 72 3.08 12.64 -9.58
N ASN A 73 3.55 12.10 -10.72
CA ASN A 73 2.92 10.98 -11.43
C ASN A 73 3.59 9.62 -11.18
N VAL A 74 4.52 9.56 -10.22
CA VAL A 74 5.19 8.35 -9.78
C VAL A 74 4.55 7.84 -8.48
N SER A 75 4.37 6.52 -8.39
CA SER A 75 3.90 5.84 -7.18
C SER A 75 4.75 4.62 -6.87
N MET A 76 4.65 4.15 -5.63
CA MET A 76 5.29 2.93 -5.19
C MET A 76 4.26 1.86 -4.84
N ARG A 77 4.55 0.60 -5.18
CA ARG A 77 3.82 -0.58 -4.73
C ARG A 77 4.76 -1.57 -4.08
N ALA A 78 4.22 -2.36 -3.15
CA ALA A 78 4.93 -3.45 -2.53
C ALA A 78 4.23 -4.79 -2.81
N ARG A 79 5.02 -5.86 -2.91
CA ARG A 79 4.59 -7.26 -2.81
C ARG A 79 5.38 -7.94 -1.70
N CYS A 80 4.71 -8.30 -0.62
CA CYS A 80 5.34 -9.11 0.42
C CYS A 80 5.25 -10.60 0.06
N LYS A 81 6.42 -11.26 0.03
CA LYS A 81 6.58 -12.72 -0.06
C LYS A 81 7.15 -13.23 1.27
N LYS A 82 7.23 -14.56 1.43
CA LYS A 82 7.69 -15.18 2.68
C LYS A 82 9.09 -14.72 3.12
N GLN A 83 10.02 -14.56 2.17
CA GLN A 83 11.43 -14.27 2.47
C GLN A 83 11.89 -12.88 2.04
N HIS A 84 11.12 -12.20 1.18
CA HIS A 84 11.49 -10.90 0.63
C HIS A 84 10.27 -10.04 0.36
N THR A 85 10.48 -8.73 0.29
CA THR A 85 9.52 -7.76 -0.19
C THR A 85 10.02 -7.17 -1.50
N ILE A 86 9.17 -7.16 -2.51
CA ILE A 86 9.45 -6.54 -3.81
C ILE A 86 8.81 -5.16 -3.81
N TRP A 87 9.59 -4.12 -4.04
CA TRP A 87 9.13 -2.75 -4.21
C TRP A 87 9.26 -2.33 -5.66
N GLU A 88 8.17 -1.81 -6.23
CA GLU A 88 8.14 -1.26 -7.58
C GLU A 88 7.93 0.24 -7.52
N ILE A 89 8.77 0.99 -8.23
CA ILE A 89 8.54 2.40 -8.55
C ILE A 89 7.87 2.47 -9.92
N ARG A 90 6.71 3.11 -10.01
CA ARG A 90 5.82 3.05 -11.17
C ARG A 90 5.47 4.45 -11.66
N LYS A 91 5.45 4.64 -12.98
CA LYS A 91 4.89 5.84 -13.63
C LYS A 91 3.62 5.42 -14.37
N GLY A 92 2.47 5.57 -13.71
CA GLY A 92 1.23 4.97 -14.16
C GLY A 92 1.27 3.43 -14.14
N ASN A 93 1.06 2.79 -15.29
CA ASN A 93 1.08 1.33 -15.40
C ASN A 93 2.47 0.74 -15.70
N SER A 94 3.45 1.58 -16.05
CA SER A 94 4.82 1.14 -16.35
C SER A 94 5.68 1.11 -15.10
N ILE A 95 6.40 0.00 -14.90
CA ILE A 95 7.43 -0.14 -13.86
C ILE A 95 8.70 0.55 -14.36
N LYS A 96 9.24 1.47 -13.55
CA LYS A 96 10.50 2.14 -13.84
C LYS A 96 11.66 1.42 -13.19
N GLU A 97 11.49 1.04 -11.93
CA GLU A 97 12.53 0.38 -11.13
C GLU A 97 11.88 -0.65 -10.20
N GLU A 98 12.62 -1.72 -9.91
CA GLU A 98 12.22 -2.78 -8.98
C GLU A 98 13.36 -3.05 -8.00
N PHE A 99 13.02 -3.17 -6.71
CA PHE A 99 13.94 -3.48 -5.63
C PHE A 99 13.43 -4.70 -4.87
N VAL A 100 14.30 -5.67 -4.62
CA VAL A 100 13.99 -6.84 -3.79
C VAL A 100 14.78 -6.72 -2.49
N VAL A 101 14.06 -6.63 -1.38
CA VAL A 101 14.65 -6.51 -0.04
C VAL A 101 14.29 -7.74 0.80
N PRO A 102 15.20 -8.27 1.64
CA PRO A 102 14.85 -9.33 2.59
C PRO A 102 13.69 -8.90 3.49
N ALA A 103 12.81 -9.85 3.85
CA ALA A 103 11.65 -9.56 4.70
C ALA A 103 12.04 -9.33 6.17
N THR A 104 13.19 -9.88 6.59
CA THR A 104 13.75 -9.76 7.94
C THR A 104 15.21 -9.35 7.85
N THR A 105 15.67 -8.55 8.81
CA THR A 105 17.06 -8.06 8.90
C THR A 105 17.96 -8.96 9.76
N GLY A 106 17.52 -10.17 10.09
CA GLY A 106 18.29 -11.15 10.87
C GLY A 106 18.24 -12.55 10.24
N LYS A 107 19.21 -13.40 10.59
CA LYS A 107 19.10 -14.85 10.37
C LYS A 107 17.93 -15.32 11.24
N GLY A 108 16.88 -15.86 10.61
CA GLY A 108 15.74 -16.43 11.33
C GLY A 108 16.13 -17.73 12.01
N GLU A 109 16.93 -17.62 13.07
CA GLU A 109 17.23 -18.68 14.04
C GLU A 109 16.25 -18.58 15.22
#